data_AF-A0A0E3P6P8-F1
#
_entry.id   AF-A0A0E3P6P8-F1
#
_cell.length_a   1.000
_cell.length_b   1.000
_cell.length_c   1.000
_cell.angle_alpha   90.00
_cell.angle_beta   90.00
_cell.angle_gamma   90.00
#
_symmetry.space_group_name_H-M   'P 1'
#
loop_
_entity.id
_entity.type
_entity.pdbx_description
1 polymer ?
#
loop_
_entity_poly.entity_id
_entity_poly.type
_entity_poly.pdbx_seq_one_letter_code
_entity_poly.pdbx_strand_id
1 'polypeptide(L)' 'MRFHDLMGALEGISPKTLTDLLKELQKEGLIQREAFAEIPPRVEYYLTEDGKKLCEAVIPLIQWVENRDDIHQKNT' A
#
# COMPACT_ATOMS: atom_id res chain seq x y z
N MET A 1 -0.51 -8.34 5.51
CA MET A 1 -0.91 -8.82 4.16
C MET A 1 0.22 -9.61 3.54
N ARG A 2 -0.09 -10.66 2.77
CA ARG A 2 0.91 -11.42 1.99
C ARG A 2 1.19 -10.72 0.66
N PHE A 3 2.30 -11.09 0.02
CA PHE A 3 2.69 -10.53 -1.28
C PHE A 3 1.61 -10.68 -2.36
N HIS A 4 0.95 -11.84 -2.41
CA HIS A 4 -0.12 -12.09 -3.38
C HIS A 4 -1.37 -11.24 -3.09
N ASP A 5 -1.69 -10.98 -1.83
CA ASP A 5 -2.80 -10.10 -1.47
C ASP A 5 -2.52 -8.67 -1.95
N LEU A 6 -1.27 -8.21 -1.81
CA LEU A 6 -0.83 -6.90 -2.29
C LEU A 6 -0.83 -6.80 -3.82
N MET A 7 -0.39 -7.85 -4.52
CA MET A 7 -0.51 -7.95 -5.99
C MET A 7 -1.97 -7.88 -6.44
N GLY A 8 -2.89 -8.56 -5.74
CA GLY A 8 -4.30 -8.55 -6.06
C GLY A 8 -4.98 -7.20 -5.79
N ALA A 9 -4.54 -6.47 -4.77
CA ALA A 9 -5.05 -5.13 -4.46
C ALA A 9 -4.53 -4.04 -5.41
N LEU A 10 -3.40 -4.28 -6.08
CA LEU A 10 -2.74 -3.32 -6.97
C LEU A 10 -2.76 -3.84 -8.41
N GLU A 11 -3.94 -3.78 -9.05
CA GLU A 11 -4.12 -4.28 -10.41
C GLU A 11 -3.10 -3.70 -11.39
N GLY A 12 -2.47 -4.57 -12.18
CA GLY A 12 -1.48 -4.19 -13.19
C GLY A 12 -0.05 -3.95 -12.68
N ILE A 13 0.21 -4.04 -11.37
CA ILE A 13 1.59 -3.93 -10.86
C ILE A 13 2.40 -5.18 -11.23
N SER A 14 3.65 -4.98 -11.70
CA SER A 14 4.56 -6.10 -11.92
C SER A 14 5.12 -6.61 -10.57
N PRO A 15 5.39 -7.93 -10.42
CA PRO A 15 6.00 -8.47 -9.21
C PRO A 15 7.35 -7.82 -8.86
N LYS A 16 8.13 -7.44 -9.89
CA LYS A 16 9.40 -6.73 -9.72
C LYS A 16 9.17 -5.35 -9.11
N THR A 17 8.24 -4.57 -9.68
CA THR A 17 7.88 -3.24 -9.19
C THR A 17 7.38 -3.29 -7.76
N LEU A 18 6.49 -4.24 -7.42
CA LEU A 18 6.00 -4.38 -6.05
C LEU A 18 7.13 -4.75 -5.08
N THR A 19 8.04 -5.64 -5.48
CA THR A 19 9.20 -6.00 -4.66
C THR A 19 10.09 -4.79 -4.38
N ASP A 20 10.37 -3.98 -5.41
CA ASP A 20 11.23 -2.81 -5.28
C ASP A 20 10.56 -1.74 -4.40
N LEU A 21 9.25 -1.48 -4.59
CA LEU A 21 8.48 -0.57 -3.75
C LEU A 21 8.43 -1.02 -2.27
N LEU A 22 8.19 -2.31 -2.00
CA LEU A 22 8.17 -2.81 -0.63
C LEU A 22 9.54 -2.69 0.05
N LYS A 23 10.64 -2.87 -0.69
CA LYS A 23 11.98 -2.63 -0.16
C LYS A 23 12.21 -1.17 0.18
N GLU A 24 11.77 -0.25 -0.67
CA GLU A 24 11.88 1.19 -0.43
C GLU A 24 11.05 1.61 0.79
N LEU A 25 9.78 1.23 0.86
CA LEU A 25 8.92 1.52 2.01
C LEU A 25 9.47 0.93 3.32
N GLN A 26 10.09 -0.25 3.26
CA GLN A 26 10.71 -0.86 4.42
C GLN A 26 11.97 -0.08 4.85
N LYS A 27 12.78 0.36 3.88
CA LYS A 27 13.99 1.16 4.12
C LYS A 27 13.65 2.51 4.76
N GLU A 28 12.56 3.14 4.33
CA GLU A 28 12.06 4.39 4.91
C GLU A 28 11.30 4.17 6.24
N GLY A 29 11.17 2.92 6.71
CA GLY A 29 10.54 2.61 7.99
C GLY A 29 9.02 2.74 8.01
N LEU A 30 8.37 2.79 6.85
CA LEU A 30 6.91 2.92 6.70
C LEU A 30 6.22 1.55 6.76
N ILE A 31 6.92 0.49 6.37
CA ILE A 31 6.43 -0.88 6.50
C ILE A 31 7.44 -1.78 7.21
N GLN A 32 6.92 -2.82 7.85
CA GLN A 32 7.69 -3.92 8.42
C GLN A 32 7.37 -5.21 7.69
N ARG A 33 8.38 -6.06 7.54
CA ARG A 33 8.28 -7.39 6.94
C ARG A 33 8.59 -8.43 8.00
N GLU A 34 7.63 -9.31 8.26
CA GLU A 34 7.78 -10.39 9.23
C GLU A 34 7.75 -11.75 8.51
N ALA A 35 8.69 -12.62 8.88
CA ALA A 35 8.77 -13.98 8.38
C ALA A 35 8.35 -14.94 9.49
N PHE A 36 7.39 -15.82 9.16
CA PHE A 36 6.84 -16.77 10.11
C PHE A 36 7.30 -18.18 9.74
N ALA A 37 7.96 -18.83 10.68
CA ALA A 37 8.49 -20.18 10.55
C ALA A 37 7.40 -21.25 10.80
N GLU A 38 6.29 -21.15 10.08
CA GLU A 38 5.25 -22.19 10.05
C GLU A 38 5.40 -23.08 8.79
N ILE A 39 4.58 -24.12 8.67
CA ILE A 39 4.55 -24.98 7.48
C ILE A 39 3.20 -24.78 6.78
N PRO A 40 3.17 -24.25 5.54
CA PRO A 40 4.31 -23.71 4.77
C PRO A 40 4.82 -22.36 5.31
N PRO A 41 6.11 -22.03 5.14
CA PRO A 41 6.64 -20.74 5.61
C PRO A 41 5.94 -19.59 4.90
N ARG A 42 5.64 -18.52 5.64
CA ARG A 42 4.98 -17.33 5.09
C ARG A 42 5.68 -16.05 5.48
N VAL A 43 5.43 -15.03 4.68
CA VAL A 43 5.91 -13.67 4.88
C VAL A 43 4.73 -12.73 4.83
N GLU A 44 4.68 -11.80 5.77
CA GLU A 44 3.67 -10.76 5.80
C GLU A 44 4.28 -9.38 5.94
N TYR A 45 3.56 -8.41 5.41
CA TYR A 45 3.88 -7.00 5.44
C TYR A 45 2.83 -6.26 6.25
N TYR A 46 3.28 -5.32 7.08
CA TYR A 46 2.43 -4.48 7.91
C TYR A 46 2.91 -3.03 7.84
N LEU A 47 2.00 -2.08 7.99
CA LEU A 47 2.39 -0.70 8.25
C LEU A 47 3.08 -0.62 9.61
N THR A 48 4.12 0.21 9.69
CA THR A 48 4.63 0.68 10.98
C THR A 48 3.69 1.75 11.53
N GLU A 49 3.97 2.21 12.74
CA GLU A 49 3.21 3.33 13.31
C GLU A 49 3.39 4.63 12.49
N ASP A 50 4.58 4.86 11.95
CA ASP A 50 4.84 6.01 11.08
C ASP A 50 4.13 5.86 9.73
N GLY A 51 4.13 4.64 9.16
CA GLY A 51 3.37 4.32 7.96
C GLY A 51 1.87 4.61 8.09
N LYS A 52 1.28 4.29 9.24
CA LYS A 52 -0.13 4.63 9.51
C LYS A 52 -0.36 6.13 9.57
N LYS A 53 0.49 6.87 10.28
CA LYS A 53 0.40 8.35 10.37
C LYS A 53 0.53 9.00 9.00
N LEU A 54 1.42 8.48 8.15
CA LEU A 54 1.53 8.94 6.77
C LEU A 54 0.21 8.70 6.01
N CYS A 55 -0.37 7.51 6.10
CA CYS A 55 -1.67 7.23 5.49
C CYS A 55 -2.75 8.20 6.00
N GLU A 56 -2.82 8.44 7.31
CA GLU A 56 -3.77 9.40 7.91
C GLU A 56 -3.58 10.83 7.39
N ALA A 57 -2.34 11.25 7.13
CA ALA A 57 -2.04 12.57 6.58
C ALA A 57 -2.39 12.68 5.08
N VAL A 58 -2.26 11.59 4.31
CA VAL A 58 -2.46 11.57 2.86
C VAL A 58 -3.92 11.30 2.46
N ILE A 59 -4.64 10.46 3.20
CA ILE A 59 -6.04 10.10 2.92
C ILE A 59 -6.94 11.32 2.68
N PRO A 60 -6.91 12.39 3.49
CA PRO A 60 -7.73 13.58 3.25
C PRO A 60 -7.45 14.25 1.90
N LEU A 61 -6.20 14.21 1.42
CA LEU A 61 -5.85 14.76 0.10
C LEU A 61 -6.45 13.93 -1.02
N ILE A 62 -6.38 12.59 -0.91
CA ILE A 62 -7.00 11.68 -1.88
C ILE A 62 -8.52 11.89 -1.92
N GLN A 63 -9.16 11.91 -0.75
CA GLN A 63 -10.60 12.14 -0.63
C GLN A 63 -11.02 13.48 -1.25
N TRP A 64 -10.21 14.53 -1.07
CA TRP A 64 -10.50 15.81 -1.70
C TRP A 64 -10.42 15.75 -3.23
N VAL A 65 -9.46 15.02 -3.81
CA VAL A 65 -9.36 14.83 -5.27
C VAL A 65 -10.58 14.07 -5.80
N GLU A 66 -10.95 12.97 -5.17
CA GLU A 66 -12.12 12.16 -5.56
C GLU A 66 -13.41 13.00 -5.56
N ASN A 67 -13.62 13.79 -4.51
CA ASN A 67 -14.77 14.70 -4.41
C ASN A 67 -14.74 15.84 -5.45
N ARG A 68 -13.58 16.16 -6.04
CA ARG A 68 -13.46 17.18 -7.09
C ARG A 68 -13.75 16.63 -8.47
N ASP A 69 -13.34 15.40 -8.76
CA ASP A 69 -13.62 14.78 -10.06
C ASP A 69 -15.14 14.60 -10.28
N ASP A 70 -15.90 14.42 -9.20
CA ASP A 70 -17.38 14.45 -9.19
C ASP A 70 -17.98 15.80 -9.67
N ILE A 71 -17.23 16.90 -9.56
CA ILE A 71 -17.68 18.24 -9.98
C ILE A 71 -17.54 18.40 -11.50
N HIS A 72 -16.62 17.68 -12.14
CA HIS A 72 -16.36 17.77 -13.58
C HIS A 72 -17.20 16.80 -14.43
N GLN A 73 -17.76 15.73 -13.85
CA GLN A 73 -18.66 14.81 -14.56
C GLN A 73 -20.14 15.22 -14.57
N LYS A 74 -20.57 16.13 -13.68
CA LYS A 74 -21.98 16.60 -13.61
C LYS A 74 -22.33 17.73 -14.57
N ASN A 75 -21.40 18.18 -15.41
CA ASN A 75 -21.57 19.30 -16.35
C ASN A 75 -21.43 18.88 -17.83
N THR A 76 -21.65 17.61 -18.17
CA THR A 76 -21.78 17.16 -19.57
C THR A 76 -23.07 16.37 -19.75
#